data_AF-A0A6N2YI62-F1
#
_entry.id   AF-A0A6N2YI62-F1
#
_cell.length_a   1.000
_cell.length_b   1.000
_cell.length_c   1.000
_cell.angle_alpha   90.00
_cell.angle_beta   90.00
_cell.angle_gamma   90.00
#
_symmetry.space_group_name_H-M   'P 1'
#
loop_
_entity.id
_entity.type
_entity.pdbx_description
1 polymer ?
#
loop_
_entity_poly.entity_id
_entity_poly.type
_entity_poly.pdbx_seq_one_letter_code
_entity_poly.pdbx_strand_id
1 'polypeptide(L)'
;MKTVSYYEETQALMQTFSQEDQAYFQDLWDYFNFAGFLYKEEALREQVYNLAVDFSQARADGLTAKDYFGLDPKGMADQIIENMPKESTRSVLKYGAIFSGIVIFYRLLSDFASQAVLVLKPLVYLTDIILGLLAVGIIFYLLRRLIFAEEKAKKAIYVAFVLVLGFYFVGEIVGVRFLPALAWLVVPSPWDALLMTGASGALILWQWKEEFGRAFIFPIVAFLVVGFLHRWTLVQGVQNLAMTVLLPTVIIVFGLVIYYWFTIRALKKNRTESDK
;
A
#
# COMPACT_ATOMS: atom_id res chain seq x y z
N MET A 1 11.44 -23.34 -19.77
CA MET A 1 10.00 -23.28 -19.44
C MET A 1 9.62 -21.81 -19.49
N LYS A 2 8.71 -21.41 -20.38
CA LYS A 2 8.14 -20.05 -20.31
C LYS A 2 7.37 -20.00 -19.00
N THR A 3 7.77 -19.14 -18.09
CA THR A 3 6.94 -18.80 -16.93
C THR A 3 5.71 -18.12 -17.50
N VAL A 4 4.65 -18.89 -17.73
CA VAL A 4 3.36 -18.37 -18.16
C VAL A 4 2.91 -17.41 -17.06
N SER A 5 2.75 -16.14 -17.41
CA SER A 5 2.15 -15.18 -16.50
C SER A 5 0.64 -15.39 -16.58
N TYR A 6 0.06 -16.20 -15.67
CA TYR A 6 -1.39 -16.38 -15.59
C TYR A 6 -2.15 -15.04 -15.57
N TYR A 7 -1.52 -14.00 -15.04
CA TYR A 7 -2.02 -12.63 -15.10
C TYR A 7 -2.24 -12.14 -16.54
N GLU A 8 -1.19 -12.17 -17.36
CA GLU A 8 -1.24 -11.62 -18.73
C GLU A 8 -2.19 -12.42 -19.61
N GLU A 9 -2.19 -13.75 -19.48
CA GLU A 9 -3.07 -14.62 -20.26
C GLU A 9 -4.53 -14.47 -19.84
N THR A 10 -4.83 -14.36 -18.54
CA THR A 10 -6.19 -14.08 -18.07
C THR A 10 -6.69 -12.74 -18.58
N GLN A 11 -5.86 -11.69 -18.51
CA GLN A 11 -6.21 -10.36 -18.99
C GLN A 11 -6.45 -10.34 -20.51
N ALA A 12 -5.58 -10.98 -21.29
CA ALA A 12 -5.75 -11.11 -22.73
C ALA A 12 -7.05 -11.85 -23.09
N LEU A 13 -7.39 -12.90 -22.33
CA LEU A 13 -8.62 -13.65 -22.54
C LEU A 13 -9.86 -12.82 -22.19
N MET A 14 -9.84 -12.12 -21.05
CA MET A 14 -10.92 -11.23 -20.62
C MET A 14 -11.19 -10.08 -21.61
N GLN A 15 -10.19 -9.61 -22.36
CA GLN A 15 -10.40 -8.59 -23.40
C GLN A 15 -11.21 -9.10 -24.60
N THR A 16 -11.24 -10.41 -24.84
CA THR A 16 -12.09 -11.02 -25.86
C THR A 16 -13.55 -11.13 -25.40
N PHE A 17 -13.84 -10.74 -24.15
CA PHE A 17 -15.14 -10.94 -23.53
C PHE A 17 -16.15 -9.85 -23.87
N SER A 18 -17.43 -10.20 -23.83
CA SER A 18 -18.50 -9.18 -23.82
C SER A 18 -18.31 -8.29 -22.60
N GLN A 19 -18.78 -7.05 -22.66
CA GLN A 19 -18.60 -6.10 -21.56
C GLN A 19 -19.21 -6.61 -20.24
N GLU A 20 -20.33 -7.33 -20.31
CA GLU A 20 -20.99 -7.91 -19.13
C GLU A 20 -20.19 -9.06 -18.53
N ASP A 21 -19.66 -9.95 -19.36
CA ASP A 21 -18.83 -11.07 -18.89
C ASP A 21 -17.47 -10.58 -18.37
N GLN A 22 -16.89 -9.57 -19.01
CA GLN A 22 -15.65 -8.95 -18.57
C GLN A 22 -15.80 -8.36 -17.16
N ALA A 23 -16.92 -7.65 -16.90
CA ALA A 23 -17.20 -7.11 -15.57
C ALA A 23 -17.36 -8.22 -14.52
N TYR A 24 -18.04 -9.32 -14.88
CA TYR A 24 -18.20 -10.49 -14.00
C TYR A 24 -16.83 -11.09 -13.61
N PHE A 25 -15.95 -11.30 -14.58
CA PHE A 25 -14.62 -11.83 -14.32
C PHE A 25 -13.70 -10.84 -13.61
N GLN A 26 -13.86 -9.54 -13.85
CA GLN A 26 -13.11 -8.50 -13.14
C GLN A 26 -13.48 -8.48 -11.66
N ASP A 27 -14.76 -8.59 -11.31
CA ASP A 27 -15.20 -8.68 -9.92
C ASP A 27 -14.62 -9.92 -9.24
N LEU A 28 -14.61 -11.08 -9.91
CA LEU A 28 -13.98 -12.31 -9.38
C LEU A 28 -12.47 -12.14 -9.18
N TRP A 29 -11.79 -11.59 -10.17
CA TRP A 29 -10.36 -11.33 -10.15
C TRP A 29 -9.99 -10.41 -8.96
N ASP A 30 -10.72 -9.30 -8.79
CA ASP A 30 -10.49 -8.36 -7.70
C ASP A 30 -10.80 -8.98 -6.33
N TYR A 31 -11.87 -9.78 -6.24
CA TYR A 31 -12.21 -10.51 -5.02
C TYR A 31 -11.09 -11.47 -4.57
N PHE A 32 -10.49 -12.21 -5.51
CA PHE A 32 -9.38 -13.12 -5.23
C PHE A 32 -8.09 -12.37 -4.91
N ASN A 33 -7.80 -11.27 -5.60
CA ASN A 33 -6.64 -10.43 -5.27
C ASN A 33 -6.72 -9.87 -3.86
N PHE A 34 -7.89 -9.41 -3.42
CA PHE A 34 -8.07 -8.97 -2.04
C PHE A 34 -7.99 -10.12 -1.03
N ALA A 35 -8.11 -11.38 -1.45
CA ALA A 35 -7.84 -12.56 -0.62
C ALA A 35 -6.37 -13.02 -0.66
N GLY A 36 -5.60 -12.61 -1.67
CA GLY A 36 -4.24 -13.10 -1.96
C GLY A 36 -3.20 -12.88 -0.86
N PHE A 37 -3.48 -12.07 0.17
CA PHE A 37 -2.60 -11.94 1.33
C PHE A 37 -2.69 -13.13 2.31
N LEU A 38 -3.75 -13.95 2.23
CA LEU A 38 -3.97 -15.13 3.09
C LEU A 38 -3.79 -16.46 2.36
N TYR A 39 -3.86 -16.45 1.03
CA TYR A 39 -3.90 -17.63 0.17
C TYR A 39 -2.83 -17.53 -0.91
N LYS A 40 -2.36 -18.67 -1.42
CA LYS A 40 -1.31 -18.67 -2.43
C LYS A 40 -1.76 -17.94 -3.67
N GLU A 41 -1.10 -16.83 -3.95
CA GLU A 41 -1.43 -15.94 -5.06
C GLU A 41 -1.38 -16.67 -6.40
N GLU A 42 -0.38 -17.54 -6.61
CA GLU A 42 -0.24 -18.33 -7.82
C GLU A 42 -1.44 -19.27 -8.04
N ALA A 43 -1.89 -19.96 -6.99
CA ALA A 43 -3.03 -20.87 -7.06
C ALA A 43 -4.35 -20.12 -7.31
N LEU A 44 -4.53 -18.94 -6.70
CA LEU A 44 -5.69 -18.09 -6.97
C LEU A 44 -5.69 -17.59 -8.42
N ARG A 45 -4.53 -17.14 -8.93
CA ARG A 45 -4.41 -16.66 -10.32
C ARG A 45 -4.63 -17.77 -11.33
N GLU A 46 -4.06 -18.94 -11.10
CA GLU A 46 -4.30 -20.14 -11.91
C GLU A 46 -5.78 -20.51 -11.92
N GLN A 47 -6.46 -20.41 -10.77
CA GLN A 47 -7.88 -20.69 -10.71
C GLN A 47 -8.73 -19.71 -11.54
N VAL A 48 -8.45 -18.39 -11.49
CA VAL A 48 -9.18 -17.44 -12.35
C VAL A 48 -8.92 -17.71 -13.82
N TYR A 49 -7.66 -18.01 -14.17
CA TYR A 49 -7.28 -18.35 -15.53
C TYR A 49 -8.08 -19.55 -16.05
N ASN A 50 -8.13 -20.64 -15.28
CA ASN A 50 -8.89 -21.83 -15.65
C ASN A 50 -10.39 -21.53 -15.85
N LEU A 51 -11.00 -20.75 -14.96
CA LEU A 51 -12.39 -20.31 -15.11
C LEU A 51 -12.60 -19.49 -16.40
N ALA A 52 -11.65 -18.61 -16.73
CA ALA A 52 -11.74 -17.81 -17.94
C ALA A 52 -11.61 -18.68 -19.21
N VAL A 53 -10.73 -19.69 -19.18
CA VAL A 53 -10.57 -20.67 -20.29
C VAL A 53 -11.83 -21.51 -20.47
N ASP A 54 -12.38 -22.06 -19.39
CA ASP A 54 -13.62 -22.85 -19.43
C ASP A 54 -14.78 -22.04 -20.00
N PHE A 55 -14.87 -20.77 -19.58
CA PHE A 55 -15.87 -19.85 -20.12
C PHE A 55 -15.65 -19.50 -21.60
N SER A 56 -14.40 -19.31 -22.02
CA SER A 56 -14.09 -19.05 -23.44
C SER A 56 -14.58 -20.18 -24.35
N GLN A 57 -14.61 -21.42 -23.84
CA GLN A 57 -15.17 -22.57 -24.57
C GLN A 57 -16.70 -22.54 -24.53
N ALA A 58 -17.30 -22.36 -23.34
CA ALA A 58 -18.76 -22.33 -23.17
C ALA A 58 -19.44 -21.18 -23.92
N ARG A 59 -18.74 -20.06 -24.14
CA ARG A 59 -19.25 -18.95 -24.96
C ARG A 59 -19.50 -19.38 -26.41
N ALA A 60 -18.74 -20.33 -26.96
CA ALA A 60 -18.97 -20.81 -28.31
C ALA A 60 -20.41 -21.33 -28.50
N ASP A 61 -21.05 -21.76 -27.41
CA ASP A 61 -22.44 -22.23 -27.35
C ASP A 61 -23.44 -21.10 -27.03
N GLY A 62 -23.01 -19.83 -27.00
CA GLY A 62 -23.85 -18.65 -26.78
C GLY A 62 -24.19 -18.36 -25.31
N LEU A 63 -23.55 -19.03 -24.35
CA LEU A 63 -23.79 -18.84 -22.92
C LEU A 63 -23.10 -17.56 -22.40
N THR A 64 -23.76 -16.84 -21.50
CA THR A 64 -23.13 -15.76 -20.71
C THR A 64 -22.43 -16.32 -19.47
N ALA A 65 -21.51 -15.55 -18.87
CA ALA A 65 -20.79 -15.98 -17.67
C ALA A 65 -21.75 -16.27 -16.50
N LYS A 66 -22.83 -15.49 -16.40
CA LYS A 66 -23.88 -15.70 -15.39
C LYS A 66 -24.70 -16.96 -15.64
N ASP A 67 -24.94 -17.30 -16.90
CA ASP A 67 -25.66 -18.53 -17.25
C ASP A 67 -24.79 -19.76 -16.96
N TYR A 68 -23.48 -19.67 -17.19
CA TYR A 68 -22.55 -20.78 -17.02
C TYR A 68 -22.13 -21.01 -15.55
N PHE A 69 -21.76 -19.94 -14.83
CA PHE A 69 -21.30 -20.04 -13.43
C PHE A 69 -22.38 -19.77 -12.38
N GLY A 70 -23.56 -19.31 -12.82
CA GLY A 70 -24.69 -19.00 -11.96
C GLY A 70 -24.78 -17.53 -11.55
N LEU A 71 -25.89 -17.22 -10.87
CA LEU A 71 -26.26 -15.85 -10.46
C LEU A 71 -25.63 -15.41 -9.13
N ASP A 72 -24.95 -16.31 -8.40
CA ASP A 72 -24.26 -16.02 -7.14
C ASP A 72 -22.73 -16.11 -7.29
N PRO A 73 -22.09 -15.12 -7.96
CA PRO A 73 -20.63 -15.09 -8.13
C PRO A 73 -19.89 -15.07 -6.80
N LYS A 74 -20.48 -14.47 -5.77
CA LYS A 74 -19.86 -14.36 -4.45
C LYS A 74 -19.82 -15.71 -3.76
N GLY A 75 -20.94 -16.43 -3.73
CA GLY A 75 -21.00 -17.77 -3.14
C GLY A 75 -20.01 -18.72 -3.82
N MET A 76 -19.95 -18.69 -5.15
CA MET A 76 -18.95 -19.43 -5.91
C MET A 76 -17.52 -19.02 -5.52
N ALA A 77 -17.22 -17.72 -5.48
CA ALA A 77 -15.90 -17.21 -5.14
C ALA A 77 -15.46 -17.60 -3.72
N ASP A 78 -16.37 -17.54 -2.75
CA ASP A 78 -16.10 -17.94 -1.37
C ASP A 78 -15.78 -19.44 -1.26
N GLN A 79 -16.54 -20.30 -1.96
CA GLN A 79 -16.26 -21.73 -2.02
C GLN A 79 -14.91 -22.06 -2.66
N ILE A 80 -14.57 -21.34 -3.73
CA ILE A 80 -13.27 -21.49 -4.39
C ILE A 80 -12.15 -21.14 -3.42
N ILE A 81 -12.19 -19.96 -2.80
CA ILE A 81 -11.17 -19.49 -1.86
C ILE A 81 -11.03 -20.44 -0.66
N GLU A 82 -12.13 -20.97 -0.12
CA GLU A 82 -12.08 -21.87 1.04
C GLU A 82 -11.27 -23.14 0.77
N ASN A 83 -11.29 -23.62 -0.48
CA ASN A 83 -10.55 -24.79 -0.92
C ASN A 83 -9.11 -24.49 -1.39
N MET A 84 -8.73 -23.20 -1.45
CA MET A 84 -7.40 -22.81 -1.91
C MET A 84 -6.33 -23.02 -0.85
N PRO A 85 -5.10 -23.37 -1.26
CA PRO A 85 -3.99 -23.49 -0.32
C PRO A 85 -3.68 -22.13 0.33
N LYS A 86 -3.62 -22.13 1.66
CA LYS A 86 -3.22 -20.94 2.44
C LYS A 86 -1.76 -20.60 2.20
N GLU A 87 -1.45 -19.30 2.30
CA GLU A 87 -0.06 -18.86 2.29
C GLU A 87 0.71 -19.40 3.49
N SER A 88 2.01 -19.55 3.33
CA SER A 88 2.84 -20.01 4.43
C SER A 88 2.94 -18.92 5.49
N THR A 89 2.90 -19.29 6.78
CA THR A 89 3.07 -18.33 7.89
C THR A 89 4.38 -17.53 7.74
N ARG A 90 5.41 -18.14 7.15
CA ARG A 90 6.68 -17.47 6.84
C ARG A 90 6.53 -16.39 5.78
N SER A 91 5.77 -16.65 4.71
CA SER A 91 5.44 -15.66 3.67
C SER A 91 4.69 -14.49 4.28
N VAL A 92 3.61 -14.77 5.02
CA VAL A 92 2.79 -13.75 5.68
C VAL A 92 3.63 -12.89 6.63
N LEU A 93 4.50 -13.52 7.43
CA LEU A 93 5.41 -12.81 8.32
C LEU A 93 6.43 -11.95 7.55
N LYS A 94 6.94 -12.43 6.41
CA LYS A 94 7.85 -11.68 5.55
C LYS A 94 7.18 -10.40 5.01
N TYR A 95 5.96 -10.51 4.48
CA TYR A 95 5.21 -9.33 4.00
C TYR A 95 4.88 -8.37 5.15
N GLY A 96 4.45 -8.91 6.30
CA GLY A 96 4.23 -8.14 7.52
C GLY A 96 5.49 -7.40 7.97
N ALA A 97 6.66 -8.02 7.91
CA ALA A 97 7.93 -7.41 8.26
C ALA A 97 8.36 -6.30 7.28
N ILE A 98 8.14 -6.50 5.97
CA ILE A 98 8.41 -5.46 4.95
C ILE A 98 7.52 -4.25 5.20
N PHE A 99 6.21 -4.46 5.38
CA PHE A 99 5.26 -3.38 5.66
C PHE A 99 5.63 -2.65 6.96
N SER A 100 5.92 -3.40 8.03
CA SER A 100 6.38 -2.85 9.31
C SER A 100 7.64 -2.00 9.14
N GLY A 101 8.61 -2.47 8.36
CA GLY A 101 9.83 -1.72 8.05
C GLY A 101 9.57 -0.41 7.34
N ILE A 102 8.61 -0.38 6.40
CA ILE A 102 8.19 0.85 5.71
C ILE A 102 7.57 1.85 6.70
N VAL A 103 6.66 1.40 7.55
CA VAL A 103 6.00 2.24 8.57
C VAL A 103 7.03 2.85 9.52
N ILE A 104 7.94 2.03 10.05
CA ILE A 104 9.01 2.49 10.95
C ILE A 104 9.95 3.46 10.23
N PHE A 105 10.31 3.19 8.97
CA PHE A 105 11.19 4.07 8.20
C PHE A 105 10.57 5.46 8.03
N TYR A 106 9.31 5.55 7.61
CA TYR A 106 8.64 6.85 7.46
C TYR A 106 8.47 7.57 8.80
N ARG A 107 8.24 6.83 9.90
CA ARG A 107 8.25 7.42 11.23
C ARG A 107 9.61 8.02 11.57
N LEU A 108 10.69 7.26 11.40
CA LEU A 108 12.07 7.71 11.66
C LEU A 108 12.41 8.95 10.83
N LEU A 109 12.01 8.94 9.56
CA LEU A 109 12.20 10.05 8.65
C LEU A 109 11.41 11.29 9.09
N SER A 110 10.17 11.11 9.54
CA SER A 110 9.36 12.17 10.12
C SER A 110 9.95 12.72 11.43
N ASP A 111 10.40 11.86 12.33
CA ASP A 111 11.05 12.26 13.59
C ASP A 111 12.34 13.04 13.29
N PHE A 112 13.15 12.56 12.34
CA PHE A 112 14.38 13.23 11.89
C PHE A 112 14.13 14.63 11.31
N ALA A 113 13.01 14.82 10.60
CA ALA A 113 12.60 16.09 10.00
C ALA A 113 11.84 17.01 10.97
N SER A 114 11.29 16.50 12.07
CA SER A 114 10.48 17.29 13.00
C SER A 114 11.30 17.97 14.10
N GLN A 115 12.48 17.44 14.41
CA GLN A 115 13.33 17.88 15.51
C GLN A 115 14.79 17.96 15.07
N ALA A 116 15.57 18.82 15.73
CA ALA A 116 17.00 18.96 15.47
C ALA A 116 17.84 17.78 16.00
N VAL A 117 17.24 16.86 16.76
CA VAL A 117 17.87 15.65 17.28
C VAL A 117 16.93 14.47 17.05
N LEU A 118 17.48 13.32 16.63
CA LEU A 118 16.69 12.11 16.41
C LEU A 118 16.41 11.40 17.75
N VAL A 119 15.13 11.23 18.08
CA VAL A 119 14.68 10.52 19.29
C VAL A 119 13.96 9.25 18.89
N LEU A 120 14.54 8.09 19.19
CA LEU A 120 13.91 6.81 19.00
C LEU A 120 12.87 6.54 20.09
N LYS A 121 11.67 6.14 19.67
CA LYS A 121 10.54 5.86 20.56
C LYS A 121 10.04 4.42 20.31
N PRO A 122 10.71 3.39 20.86
CA PRO A 122 10.43 1.99 20.49
C PRO A 122 8.97 1.57 20.71
N LEU A 123 8.32 2.08 21.76
CA LEU A 123 6.92 1.78 22.04
C LEU A 123 5.97 2.42 21.02
N VAL A 124 6.27 3.64 20.54
CA VAL A 124 5.52 4.27 19.45
C VAL A 124 5.67 3.43 18.18
N TYR A 125 6.89 2.98 17.87
CA TYR A 125 7.12 2.15 16.69
C TYR A 125 6.37 0.83 16.75
N LEU A 126 6.33 0.19 17.92
CA LEU A 126 5.55 -1.02 18.13
C LEU A 126 4.05 -0.78 17.91
N THR A 127 3.52 0.34 18.43
CA THR A 127 2.10 0.66 18.20
C THR A 127 1.80 1.01 16.75
N ASP A 128 2.70 1.71 16.05
CA ASP A 128 2.54 2.03 14.63
C ASP A 128 2.48 0.75 13.78
N ILE A 129 3.32 -0.24 14.11
CA ILE A 129 3.31 -1.55 13.44
C ILE A 129 1.98 -2.26 13.68
N ILE A 130 1.53 -2.35 14.94
CA ILE A 130 0.31 -3.06 15.30
C ILE A 130 -0.91 -2.39 14.66
N LEU A 131 -1.04 -1.06 14.82
CA LEU A 131 -2.13 -0.28 14.24
C LEU A 131 -2.11 -0.32 12.72
N GLY A 132 -0.94 -0.19 12.09
CA GLY A 132 -0.78 -0.26 10.64
C GLY A 132 -1.19 -1.61 10.07
N LEU A 133 -0.70 -2.72 10.64
CA LEU A 133 -1.05 -4.07 10.18
C LEU A 133 -2.54 -4.36 10.37
N LEU A 134 -3.12 -3.97 11.52
CA LEU A 134 -4.56 -4.11 11.76
C LEU A 134 -5.39 -3.28 10.78
N ALA A 135 -5.03 -2.01 10.57
CA ALA A 135 -5.72 -1.12 9.65
C ALA A 135 -5.70 -1.68 8.22
N VAL A 136 -4.52 -2.10 7.72
CA VAL A 136 -4.39 -2.70 6.39
C VAL A 136 -5.22 -3.98 6.28
N GLY A 137 -5.12 -4.90 7.26
CA GLY A 137 -5.90 -6.14 7.24
C GLY A 137 -7.41 -5.89 7.19
N ILE A 138 -7.91 -4.95 7.99
CA ILE A 138 -9.33 -4.57 7.99
C ILE A 138 -9.71 -3.87 6.67
N ILE A 139 -8.87 -2.98 6.15
CA ILE A 139 -9.10 -2.30 4.87
C ILE A 139 -9.23 -3.32 3.73
N PHE A 140 -8.31 -4.29 3.62
CA PHE A 140 -8.38 -5.34 2.61
C PHE A 140 -9.64 -6.19 2.76
N TYR A 141 -10.01 -6.54 4.00
CA TYR A 141 -11.27 -7.23 4.27
C TYR A 141 -12.50 -6.44 3.81
N LEU A 142 -12.54 -5.13 4.09
CA LEU A 142 -13.62 -4.24 3.65
C LEU A 142 -13.67 -4.09 2.12
N LEU A 143 -12.51 -3.97 1.46
CA LEU A 143 -12.41 -3.88 0.00
C LEU A 143 -12.91 -5.16 -0.67
N ARG A 144 -12.50 -6.34 -0.17
CA ARG A 144 -13.04 -7.63 -0.64
C ARG A 144 -14.55 -7.67 -0.53
N ARG A 145 -15.10 -7.24 0.62
CA ARG A 145 -16.55 -7.23 0.85
C ARG A 145 -17.28 -6.23 -0.05
N LEU A 146 -16.62 -5.15 -0.48
CA LEU A 146 -17.21 -4.11 -1.32
C LEU A 146 -17.56 -4.60 -2.72
N ILE A 147 -16.78 -5.53 -3.28
CA ILE A 147 -16.94 -6.05 -4.66
C ILE A 147 -18.36 -6.55 -4.92
N PHE A 148 -18.84 -7.48 -4.09
CA PHE A 148 -20.18 -8.08 -4.22
C PHE A 148 -21.22 -7.48 -3.28
N ALA A 149 -20.99 -6.29 -2.73
CA ALA A 149 -21.93 -5.66 -1.81
C ALA A 149 -23.11 -5.01 -2.55
N GLU A 150 -24.32 -5.14 -2.02
CA GLU A 150 -25.46 -4.34 -2.44
C GLU A 150 -25.28 -2.86 -2.05
N GLU A 151 -25.98 -1.93 -2.73
CA GLU A 151 -25.86 -0.48 -2.50
C GLU A 151 -25.99 -0.04 -1.02
N LYS A 152 -26.91 -0.64 -0.27
CA LYS A 152 -27.06 -0.35 1.17
C LYS A 152 -25.82 -0.81 1.96
N ALA A 153 -25.29 -1.98 1.63
CA ALA A 153 -24.09 -2.53 2.26
C ALA A 153 -22.83 -1.76 1.85
N LYS A 154 -22.72 -1.30 0.60
CA LYS A 154 -21.62 -0.42 0.14
C LYS A 154 -21.53 0.85 0.99
N LYS A 155 -22.66 1.53 1.23
CA LYS A 155 -22.71 2.71 2.12
C LYS A 155 -22.21 2.39 3.53
N ALA A 156 -22.62 1.26 4.10
CA ALA A 156 -22.14 0.82 5.41
C ALA A 156 -20.62 0.51 5.41
N ILE A 157 -20.11 -0.11 4.35
CA ILE A 157 -18.68 -0.41 4.19
C ILE A 157 -17.87 0.90 4.08
N TYR A 158 -18.35 1.90 3.33
CA TYR A 158 -17.69 3.21 3.27
C TYR A 158 -17.64 3.89 4.65
N VAL A 159 -18.73 3.83 5.42
CA VAL A 159 -18.74 4.35 6.80
C VAL A 159 -17.73 3.58 7.66
N ALA A 160 -17.69 2.24 7.56
CA ALA A 160 -16.71 1.43 8.28
C ALA A 160 -15.27 1.80 7.89
N PHE A 161 -15.01 2.08 6.62
CA PHE A 161 -13.71 2.53 6.12
C PHE A 161 -13.26 3.83 6.78
N VAL A 162 -14.16 4.83 6.83
CA VAL A 162 -13.90 6.11 7.50
C VAL A 162 -13.65 5.91 9.00
N LEU A 163 -14.42 5.03 9.66
CA LEU A 163 -14.21 4.73 11.07
C LEU A 163 -12.85 4.08 11.33
N VAL A 164 -12.45 3.09 10.52
CA VAL A 164 -11.13 2.44 10.64
C VAL A 164 -10.01 3.45 10.50
N LEU A 165 -10.08 4.36 9.51
CA LEU A 165 -9.12 5.43 9.36
C LEU A 165 -9.15 6.39 10.55
N GLY A 166 -10.33 6.76 11.05
CA GLY A 166 -10.49 7.61 12.23
C GLY A 166 -9.84 7.00 13.48
N PHE A 167 -10.09 5.71 13.74
CA PHE A 167 -9.45 4.98 14.84
C PHE A 167 -7.94 4.89 14.67
N TYR A 168 -7.46 4.65 13.44
CA TYR A 168 -6.03 4.66 13.13
C TYR A 168 -5.40 6.02 13.49
N PHE A 169 -5.95 7.13 12.98
CA PHE A 169 -5.42 8.47 13.28
C PHE A 169 -5.48 8.84 14.77
N VAL A 170 -6.58 8.51 15.45
CA VAL A 170 -6.68 8.76 16.90
C VAL A 170 -5.65 7.92 17.66
N GLY A 171 -5.49 6.64 17.30
CA GLY A 171 -4.50 5.75 17.89
C GLY A 171 -3.07 6.27 17.72
N GLU A 172 -2.74 6.76 16.53
CA GLU A 172 -1.46 7.40 16.21
C GLU A 172 -1.18 8.64 17.07
N ILE A 173 -2.16 9.55 17.21
CA ILE A 173 -2.04 10.75 18.04
C ILE A 173 -1.85 10.39 19.50
N VAL A 174 -2.63 9.44 20.02
CA VAL A 174 -2.53 8.96 21.40
C VAL A 174 -1.16 8.30 21.63
N GLY A 175 -0.73 7.45 20.70
CA GLY A 175 0.56 6.76 20.77
C GLY A 175 1.72 7.74 20.88
N VAL A 176 1.82 8.69 19.95
CA VAL A 176 2.88 9.71 19.94
C VAL A 176 2.80 10.64 21.15
N ARG A 177 1.61 10.92 21.69
CA ARG A 177 1.45 11.83 22.83
C ARG A 177 1.86 11.20 24.16
N PHE A 178 1.53 9.94 24.40
CA PHE A 178 1.63 9.33 25.73
C PHE A 178 2.75 8.29 25.87
N LEU A 179 3.08 7.56 24.80
CA LEU A 179 4.06 6.46 24.87
C LEU A 179 5.54 6.90 24.95
N PRO A 180 5.98 8.05 24.40
CA PRO A 180 7.37 8.46 24.53
C PRO A 180 7.84 8.66 25.97
N ALA A 181 6.92 8.94 26.91
CA ALA A 181 7.25 9.08 28.33
C ALA A 181 7.75 7.78 28.97
N LEU A 182 7.45 6.62 28.35
CA LEU A 182 7.78 5.31 28.89
C LEU A 182 9.16 4.80 28.40
N ALA A 183 9.54 5.11 27.16
CA ALA A 183 10.84 4.70 26.61
C ALA A 183 11.27 5.63 25.46
N TRP A 184 12.46 6.20 25.58
CA TRP A 184 13.07 7.03 24.54
C TRP A 184 14.60 6.86 24.53
N LEU A 185 15.20 6.96 23.34
CA LEU A 185 16.66 6.96 23.15
C LEU A 185 17.04 8.08 22.19
N VAL A 186 17.95 8.94 22.60
CA VAL A 186 18.50 9.99 21.72
C VAL A 186 19.66 9.42 20.91
N VAL A 187 19.61 9.61 19.59
CA VAL A 187 20.76 9.33 18.71
C VAL A 187 21.48 10.66 18.48
N PRO A 188 22.73 10.81 18.97
CA PRO A 188 23.44 12.06 18.85
C PRO A 188 23.96 12.28 17.42
N SER A 189 24.10 13.56 17.04
CA SER A 189 24.84 13.95 15.84
C SER A 189 26.33 13.60 15.98
N PRO A 190 27.00 13.08 14.93
CA PRO A 190 26.51 12.91 13.55
C PRO A 190 25.88 11.54 13.24
N TRP A 191 25.75 10.65 14.22
CA TRP A 191 25.28 9.27 14.01
C TRP A 191 23.85 9.20 13.50
N ASP A 192 22.99 10.12 13.96
CA ASP A 192 21.62 10.24 13.47
C ASP A 192 21.56 10.60 11.98
N ALA A 193 22.36 11.57 11.55
CA ALA A 193 22.47 11.99 10.16
C ALA A 193 23.06 10.88 9.29
N LEU A 194 24.08 10.17 9.77
CA LEU A 194 24.65 9.00 9.07
C LEU A 194 23.63 7.87 8.91
N LEU A 195 22.89 7.55 9.97
CA LEU A 195 21.83 6.54 9.93
C LEU A 195 20.75 6.92 8.92
N MET A 196 20.24 8.15 8.99
CA MET A 196 19.12 8.56 8.14
C MET A 196 19.53 8.74 6.68
N THR A 197 20.73 9.26 6.40
CA THR A 197 21.24 9.32 5.02
C THR A 197 21.55 7.95 4.45
N GLY A 198 22.17 7.06 5.24
CA GLY A 198 22.44 5.69 4.82
C GLY A 198 21.16 4.90 4.52
N ALA A 199 20.19 4.93 5.44
CA ALA A 199 18.90 4.25 5.27
C ALA A 199 18.11 4.80 4.07
N SER A 200 18.01 6.12 3.96
CA SER A 200 17.31 6.77 2.84
C SER A 200 18.04 6.52 1.52
N GLY A 201 19.36 6.59 1.49
CA GLY A 201 20.17 6.31 0.30
C GLY A 201 19.99 4.87 -0.18
N ALA A 202 20.02 3.90 0.72
CA ALA A 202 19.75 2.50 0.39
C ALA A 202 18.33 2.31 -0.19
N LEU A 203 17.31 2.94 0.42
CA LEU A 203 15.95 2.88 -0.09
C LEU A 203 15.79 3.57 -1.44
N ILE A 204 16.41 4.73 -1.66
CA ILE A 204 16.39 5.43 -2.94
C ILE A 204 17.06 4.58 -4.02
N LEU A 205 18.22 3.98 -3.75
CA LEU A 205 18.91 3.09 -4.69
C LEU A 205 18.08 1.85 -5.03
N TRP A 206 17.35 1.31 -4.04
CA TRP A 206 16.44 0.19 -4.28
C TRP A 206 15.22 0.63 -5.13
N GLN A 207 14.56 1.73 -4.76
CA GLN A 207 13.39 2.28 -5.47
C GLN A 207 13.70 2.80 -6.86
N TRP A 208 14.96 3.20 -7.15
CA TRP A 208 15.37 3.68 -8.46
C TRP A 208 15.15 2.66 -9.58
N LYS A 209 15.15 1.36 -9.22
CA LYS A 209 14.92 0.24 -10.14
C LYS A 209 13.47 0.16 -10.62
N GLU A 210 12.51 0.70 -9.86
CA GLU A 210 11.08 0.61 -10.17
C GLU A 210 10.51 1.96 -10.62
N GLU A 211 9.77 2.00 -11.73
CA GLU A 211 9.23 3.27 -12.27
C GLU A 211 8.33 4.01 -11.27
N PHE A 212 7.45 3.29 -10.58
CA PHE A 212 6.58 3.86 -9.52
C PHE A 212 7.36 4.19 -8.25
N GLY A 213 8.36 3.38 -7.90
CA GLY A 213 9.23 3.60 -6.74
C GLY A 213 9.94 4.96 -6.80
N ARG A 214 10.32 5.41 -7.99
CA ARG A 214 11.00 6.70 -8.19
C ARG A 214 10.22 7.91 -7.68
N ALA A 215 8.89 7.87 -7.70
CA ALA A 215 8.09 8.99 -7.19
C ALA A 215 8.35 9.21 -5.69
N PHE A 216 8.53 8.13 -4.92
CA PHE A 216 8.72 8.21 -3.47
C PHE A 216 10.07 8.82 -3.06
N ILE A 217 11.01 8.98 -3.99
CA ILE A 217 12.30 9.63 -3.74
C ILE A 217 12.10 11.09 -3.31
N PHE A 218 11.16 11.81 -3.93
CA PHE A 218 10.94 13.24 -3.66
C PHE A 218 10.57 13.55 -2.21
N PRO A 219 9.57 12.89 -1.59
CA PRO A 219 9.28 13.10 -0.18
C PRO A 219 10.43 12.63 0.70
N ILE A 220 11.11 11.53 0.38
CA ILE A 220 12.28 11.08 1.17
C ILE A 220 13.36 12.15 1.23
N VAL A 221 13.72 12.71 0.07
CA VAL A 221 14.72 13.79 -0.03
C VAL A 221 14.23 15.06 0.67
N ALA A 222 12.97 15.44 0.53
CA ALA A 222 12.42 16.62 1.18
C ALA A 222 12.53 16.53 2.71
N PHE A 223 12.11 15.41 3.30
CA PHE A 223 12.22 15.19 4.74
C PHE A 223 13.69 15.13 5.20
N LEU A 224 14.58 14.52 4.43
CA LEU A 224 16.01 14.54 4.73
C LEU A 224 16.58 15.96 4.76
N VAL A 225 16.30 16.76 3.74
CA VAL A 225 16.76 18.16 3.64
C VAL A 225 16.24 18.96 4.84
N VAL A 226 14.97 18.79 5.21
CA VAL A 226 14.40 19.44 6.40
C VAL A 226 15.12 18.99 7.68
N GLY A 227 15.40 17.71 7.85
CA GLY A 227 16.12 17.24 9.05
C GLY A 227 17.54 17.81 9.15
N PHE A 228 18.24 17.98 8.02
CA PHE A 228 19.53 18.69 8.00
C PHE A 228 19.38 20.18 8.30
N LEU A 229 18.35 20.83 7.78
CA LEU A 229 18.05 22.22 8.04
C LEU A 229 17.80 22.47 9.55
N HIS A 230 17.07 21.59 10.24
CA HIS A 230 16.87 21.70 11.68
C HIS A 230 18.17 21.55 12.48
N ARG A 231 19.05 20.64 12.09
CA ARG A 231 20.37 20.48 12.73
C ARG A 231 21.25 21.72 12.50
N TRP A 232 21.26 22.25 11.27
CA TRP A 232 22.01 23.44 10.94
C TRP A 232 21.50 24.68 11.69
N THR A 233 20.19 24.89 11.72
CA THR A 233 19.58 26.03 12.46
C THR A 233 19.87 25.95 13.96
N LEU A 234 19.85 24.75 14.55
CA LEU A 234 20.24 24.54 15.95
C LEU A 234 21.69 24.96 16.21
N VAL A 235 22.64 24.54 15.35
CA VAL A 235 24.06 24.88 15.48
C VAL A 235 24.30 26.40 15.34
N GLN A 236 23.56 27.06 14.46
CA GLN A 236 23.66 28.50 14.25
C GLN A 236 22.88 29.33 15.30
N GLY A 237 22.16 28.69 16.22
CA GLY A 237 21.31 29.37 17.19
C GLY A 237 20.13 30.13 16.57
N VAL A 238 19.74 29.78 15.34
CA VAL A 238 18.70 30.46 14.57
C VAL A 238 17.33 30.00 15.04
N GLN A 239 16.52 30.93 15.56
CA GLN A 239 15.19 30.64 16.12
C GLN A 239 14.03 31.31 15.37
N ASN A 240 14.29 31.98 14.25
CA ASN A 240 13.25 32.70 13.51
C ASN A 240 12.25 31.72 12.87
N LEU A 241 10.96 32.04 13.02
CA LEU A 241 9.84 31.24 12.50
C LEU A 241 9.97 30.89 11.01
N ALA A 242 10.53 31.82 10.22
CA ALA A 242 10.74 31.62 8.80
C ALA A 242 11.67 30.42 8.51
N MET A 243 12.75 30.27 9.28
CA MET A 243 13.76 29.23 9.04
C MET A 243 13.42 27.92 9.75
N THR A 244 12.76 27.99 10.90
CA THR A 244 12.46 26.80 11.73
C THR A 244 11.10 26.17 11.43
N VAL A 245 10.17 26.87 10.76
CA VAL A 245 8.83 26.34 10.50
C VAL A 245 8.40 26.54 9.04
N LEU A 246 8.41 27.79 8.54
CA LEU A 246 7.87 28.08 7.20
C LEU A 246 8.69 27.40 6.10
N LEU A 247 10.01 27.56 6.11
CA LEU A 247 10.90 26.96 5.12
C LEU A 247 10.83 25.41 5.12
N PRO A 248 10.96 24.71 6.26
CA PRO A 248 10.69 23.27 6.35
C PRO A 248 9.36 22.84 5.73
N THR A 249 8.28 23.56 6.06
CA THR A 249 6.93 23.23 5.58
C THR A 249 6.83 23.38 4.07
N VAL A 250 7.38 24.47 3.50
CA VAL A 250 7.42 24.70 2.06
C VAL A 250 8.21 23.60 1.34
N ILE A 251 9.35 23.18 1.89
CA ILE A 251 10.17 22.10 1.31
C ILE A 251 9.39 20.77 1.27
N ILE A 252 8.72 20.40 2.37
CA ILE A 252 7.91 19.17 2.43
C ILE A 252 6.74 19.24 1.45
N VAL A 253 5.99 20.35 1.43
CA VAL A 253 4.86 20.55 0.51
C VAL A 253 5.33 20.43 -0.95
N PHE A 254 6.46 21.05 -1.29
CA PHE A 254 7.00 20.98 -2.65
C PHE A 254 7.42 19.54 -3.03
N GLY A 255 8.06 18.81 -2.10
CA GLY A 255 8.39 17.40 -2.29
C GLY A 255 7.17 16.53 -2.54
N LEU A 256 6.08 16.75 -1.80
CA LEU A 256 4.81 16.06 -1.99
C LEU A 256 4.12 16.42 -3.31
N VAL A 257 4.14 17.70 -3.71
CA VAL A 257 3.58 18.14 -5.00
C VAL A 257 4.29 17.46 -6.17
N ILE A 258 5.62 17.37 -6.14
CA ILE A 258 6.39 16.67 -7.18
C ILE A 258 6.05 15.18 -7.19
N TYR A 259 5.95 14.55 -6.00
CA TYR A 259 5.52 13.16 -5.88
C TYR A 259 4.18 12.90 -6.57
N TYR A 260 3.16 13.71 -6.26
CA TYR A 260 1.84 13.56 -6.86
C TYR A 260 1.88 13.80 -8.37
N TRP A 261 2.58 14.83 -8.82
CA TRP A 261 2.72 15.12 -10.25
C TRP A 261 3.37 13.97 -11.02
N PHE A 262 4.46 13.40 -10.48
CA PHE A 262 5.16 12.28 -11.10
C PHE A 262 4.31 11.00 -11.10
N THR A 263 3.61 10.73 -10.00
CA THR A 263 2.72 9.56 -9.87
C THR A 263 1.56 9.65 -10.87
N ILE A 264 0.90 10.81 -10.98
CA ILE A 264 -0.18 11.03 -11.96
C ILE A 264 0.35 10.86 -13.39
N ARG A 265 1.55 11.37 -13.69
CA ARG A 265 2.15 11.22 -15.01
C ARG A 265 2.45 9.76 -15.35
N ALA A 266 2.97 8.98 -14.40
CA ALA A 266 3.23 7.55 -14.56
C ALA A 266 1.93 6.77 -14.80
N LEU A 267 0.89 7.03 -14.00
CA LEU A 267 -0.43 6.40 -14.18
C LEU A 267 -1.05 6.71 -15.55
N LYS A 268 -0.93 7.96 -16.03
CA LYS A 268 -1.41 8.34 -17.36
C LYS A 268 -0.66 7.61 -18.49
N LYS A 269 0.67 7.48 -18.38
CA LYS A 269 1.50 6.77 -19.36
C LYS A 269 1.03 5.31 -19.51
N ASN A 270 0.84 4.60 -18.40
CA ASN A 270 0.45 3.19 -18.42
C ASN A 270 -0.95 2.98 -19.02
N ARG A 271 -1.89 3.91 -18.79
CA ARG A 271 -3.21 3.87 -19.42
C ARG A 271 -3.12 4.01 -20.95
N THR A 272 -2.31 4.94 -21.45
CA THR A 272 -2.08 5.10 -22.90
C THR A 272 -1.32 3.95 -23.56
N GLU A 273 -0.59 3.14 -22.81
CA GLU A 273 0.05 1.91 -23.31
C GLU A 273 -0.93 0.72 -23.29
N SER A 274 -1.88 0.69 -22.36
CA SER A 274 -2.98 -0.29 -22.31
C SER A 274 -4.05 -0.06 -23.37
N ASP A 275 -4.24 1.17 -23.85
CA ASP A 275 -5.24 1.54 -24.87
C ASP A 275 -4.69 1.43 -26.32
N LYS A 276 -3.45 0.96 -26.51
CA LYS A 276 -2.79 0.78 -27.81
C LYS A 276 -2.58 -0.69 -28.14
#